data_AF-A0A6A8MC38-F1
#
_entry.id   AF-A0A6A8MC38-F1
#
_cell.length_a   1.000
_cell.length_b   1.000
_cell.length_c   1.000
_cell.angle_alpha   90.00
_cell.angle_beta   90.00
_cell.angle_gamma   90.00
#
_symmetry.space_group_name_H-M   'P 1'
#
loop_
_entity.id
_entity.type
_entity.pdbx_description
1 polymer ?
#
loop_
_entity_poly.entity_id
_entity_poly.type
_entity_poly.pdbx_seq_one_letter_code
_entity_poly.pdbx_strand_id
1 'polypeptide(L)'
;MVKSKKLMAVNALILDLPLSIVVTLVALLVGKNFSTQAFIMNCILAYIITFLINMFVPFPKWGFAFASKFAQPATFKFGVFFNILVAAVFTIILDIVMAAVGVLIIAHQPFIVFVFAALGTFIPCYVTAFIVAFICNVPADKLSRAICHEPADYEHK
;
A
#
# COMPACT_ATOMS: atom_id res chain seq x y z
N MET A 1 16.07 -8.78 12.14
CA MET A 1 17.04 -9.21 11.08
C MET A 1 16.50 -8.86 9.67
N VAL A 2 17.29 -8.98 8.59
CA VAL A 2 16.78 -8.77 7.21
C VAL A 2 15.79 -9.89 6.89
N LYS A 3 14.49 -9.57 6.77
CA LYS A 3 13.44 -10.53 6.40
C LYS A 3 13.83 -11.26 5.10
N SER A 4 13.60 -12.58 5.07
CA SER A 4 13.77 -13.39 3.86
C SER A 4 12.92 -12.82 2.72
N LYS A 5 13.42 -12.87 1.48
CA LYS A 5 12.69 -12.37 0.29
C LYS A 5 11.31 -13.04 0.16
N LYS A 6 11.22 -14.31 0.57
CA LYS A 6 9.95 -15.08 0.59
C LYS A 6 8.98 -14.52 1.62
N LEU A 7 9.45 -14.26 2.84
CA LEU A 7 8.64 -13.66 3.91
C LEU A 7 8.15 -12.25 3.54
N MET A 8 8.99 -11.43 2.93
CA MET A 8 8.59 -10.10 2.45
C MET A 8 7.52 -10.19 1.36
N ALA A 9 7.66 -11.11 0.42
CA ALA A 9 6.67 -11.30 -0.66
C ALA A 9 5.32 -11.81 -0.14
N VAL A 10 5.32 -12.79 0.78
CA VAL A 10 4.09 -13.31 1.38
C VAL A 10 3.41 -12.27 2.27
N ASN A 11 4.19 -11.50 3.04
CA ASN A 11 3.66 -10.40 3.84
C ASN A 11 3.04 -9.29 2.97
N ALA A 12 3.70 -8.95 1.85
CA ALA A 12 3.17 -8.02 0.88
C ALA A 12 1.85 -8.51 0.29
N LEU A 13 1.78 -9.76 -0.19
CA LEU A 13 0.55 -10.37 -0.72
C LEU A 13 -0.63 -10.32 0.27
N ILE A 14 -0.37 -10.64 1.54
CA ILE A 14 -1.41 -10.64 2.59
C ILE A 14 -1.88 -9.22 2.91
N LEU A 15 -0.96 -8.24 2.96
CA LEU A 15 -1.29 -6.85 3.26
C LEU A 15 -1.96 -6.14 2.08
N ASP A 16 -1.56 -6.51 0.86
CA ASP A 16 -2.05 -5.91 -0.39
C ASP A 16 -3.52 -6.24 -0.65
N LEU A 17 -4.01 -7.40 -0.19
CA LEU A 17 -5.40 -7.81 -0.36
C LEU A 17 -6.40 -6.88 0.36
N PRO A 18 -6.33 -6.67 1.69
CA PRO A 18 -7.23 -5.72 2.35
C PRO A 18 -6.98 -4.29 1.89
N LEU A 19 -5.74 -3.94 1.56
CA LEU A 19 -5.40 -2.60 1.13
C LEU A 19 -6.00 -2.27 -0.25
N SER A 20 -5.91 -3.18 -1.23
CA SER A 20 -6.51 -2.98 -2.55
C SER A 20 -8.03 -2.87 -2.48
N ILE A 21 -8.69 -3.69 -1.65
CA ILE A 21 -10.15 -3.66 -1.45
C ILE A 21 -10.59 -2.31 -0.90
N VAL A 22 -9.99 -1.88 0.23
CA VAL A 22 -10.44 -0.67 0.95
C VAL A 22 -10.07 0.60 0.18
N VAL A 23 -8.85 0.67 -0.37
CA VAL A 23 -8.41 1.84 -1.15
C VAL A 23 -9.23 1.98 -2.44
N THR A 24 -9.54 0.88 -3.13
CA THR A 24 -10.37 0.91 -4.34
C THR A 24 -11.80 1.36 -4.01
N LEU A 25 -12.36 0.87 -2.90
CA LEU A 25 -13.69 1.29 -2.47
C LEU A 25 -13.74 2.80 -2.21
N VAL A 26 -12.77 3.33 -1.46
CA VAL A 26 -12.67 4.76 -1.16
C VAL A 26 -12.47 5.57 -2.44
N ALA A 27 -11.60 5.14 -3.35
CA ALA A 27 -11.35 5.83 -4.61
C ALA A 27 -12.64 5.96 -5.46
N LEU A 28 -13.41 4.88 -5.58
CA LEU A 28 -14.66 4.89 -6.36
C LEU A 28 -15.77 5.72 -5.71
N LEU A 29 -15.84 5.73 -4.38
CA LEU A 29 -16.78 6.57 -3.63
C LEU A 29 -16.45 8.06 -3.79
N VAL A 30 -15.17 8.43 -3.68
CA VAL A 30 -14.69 9.81 -3.89
C VAL A 30 -14.92 10.26 -5.33
N GLY A 31 -14.63 9.38 -6.29
CA GLY A 31 -14.87 9.63 -7.72
C GLY A 31 -16.35 9.64 -8.12
N LYS A 32 -17.28 9.30 -7.22
CA LYS A 32 -18.73 9.14 -7.48
C LYS A 32 -19.05 8.20 -8.65
N ASN A 33 -18.16 7.24 -8.91
CA ASN A 33 -18.24 6.30 -10.05
C ASN A 33 -18.43 4.87 -9.56
N PHE A 34 -19.16 4.68 -8.46
CA PHE A 34 -19.35 3.37 -7.87
C PHE A 34 -20.27 2.49 -8.73
N SER A 35 -19.68 1.45 -9.29
CA SER A 35 -20.36 0.34 -9.94
C SER A 35 -19.68 -0.95 -9.50
N THR A 36 -20.44 -2.01 -9.25
CA THR A 36 -19.90 -3.32 -8.84
C THR A 36 -18.86 -3.83 -9.83
N GLN A 37 -19.10 -3.62 -11.13
CA GLN A 37 -18.15 -4.01 -12.18
C GLN A 37 -16.86 -3.18 -12.13
N ALA A 38 -16.98 -1.86 -11.95
CA ALA A 38 -15.83 -0.98 -11.81
C ALA A 38 -15.03 -1.30 -10.53
N PHE A 39 -15.71 -1.66 -9.44
CA PHE A 39 -15.07 -2.07 -8.18
C PHE A 39 -14.23 -3.33 -8.36
N ILE A 40 -14.81 -4.40 -8.92
CA ILE A 40 -14.08 -5.66 -9.12
C ILE A 40 -12.87 -5.44 -10.02
N MET A 41 -13.05 -4.74 -11.14
CA MET A 41 -11.96 -4.52 -12.10
C MET A 41 -10.84 -3.66 -11.53
N ASN A 42 -11.18 -2.55 -10.85
CA ASN A 42 -10.17 -1.70 -10.21
C ASN A 42 -9.51 -2.40 -9.01
N CYS A 43 -10.22 -3.26 -8.28
CA CYS A 43 -9.66 -3.99 -7.16
C CYS A 43 -8.62 -5.02 -7.62
N ILE A 44 -8.92 -5.75 -8.70
CA ILE A 44 -7.97 -6.70 -9.31
C ILE A 44 -6.76 -5.96 -9.85
N LEU A 45 -6.98 -4.86 -10.57
CA LEU A 45 -5.92 -4.05 -11.15
C LEU A 45 -5.03 -3.44 -10.06
N ALA A 46 -5.63 -2.86 -9.03
CA ALA A 46 -4.92 -2.33 -7.87
C ALA A 46 -4.09 -3.43 -7.23
N TYR A 47 -4.65 -4.61 -6.95
CA TYR A 47 -3.91 -5.73 -6.36
C TYR A 47 -2.67 -6.16 -7.17
N ILE A 48 -2.81 -6.26 -8.50
CA ILE A 48 -1.67 -6.58 -9.38
C ILE A 48 -0.62 -5.48 -9.31
N ILE A 49 -1.03 -4.21 -9.39
CA ILE A 49 -0.12 -3.06 -9.34
C ILE A 49 0.58 -2.99 -7.98
N THR A 50 -0.13 -3.16 -6.88
CA THR A 50 0.45 -3.12 -5.53
C THR A 50 1.50 -4.21 -5.34
N PHE A 51 1.23 -5.41 -5.87
CA PHE A 51 2.21 -6.49 -5.88
C PHE A 51 3.46 -6.13 -6.69
N LEU A 52 3.31 -5.56 -7.90
CA LEU A 52 4.44 -5.11 -8.73
C LEU A 52 5.24 -4.01 -8.04
N ILE A 53 4.55 -3.02 -7.45
CA ILE A 53 5.17 -1.96 -6.68
C ILE A 53 6.02 -2.58 -5.57
N ASN A 54 5.47 -3.49 -4.76
CA ASN A 54 6.17 -4.18 -3.68
C ASN A 54 7.38 -5.00 -4.14
N MET A 55 7.35 -5.54 -5.37
CA MET A 55 8.46 -6.31 -5.93
C MET A 55 9.61 -5.41 -6.41
N PHE A 56 9.30 -4.26 -7.03
CA PHE A 56 10.31 -3.42 -7.68
C PHE A 56 10.85 -2.29 -6.81
N VAL A 57 10.07 -1.81 -5.84
CA VAL A 57 10.43 -0.60 -5.10
C VAL A 57 10.67 -0.94 -3.62
N PRO A 58 11.87 -0.64 -3.09
CA PRO A 58 12.25 -1.01 -1.72
C PRO A 58 11.76 0.00 -0.67
N PHE A 59 10.49 0.41 -0.66
CA PHE A 59 9.99 1.37 0.36
C PHE A 59 10.12 0.92 1.81
N PRO A 60 10.15 -0.37 2.20
CA PRO A 60 10.39 -0.73 3.60
C PRO A 60 11.81 -0.32 4.05
N LYS A 61 12.79 -0.34 3.13
CA LYS A 61 14.15 0.13 3.45
C LYS A 61 14.19 1.65 3.62
N TRP A 62 13.46 2.38 2.78
CA TRP A 62 13.36 3.84 2.87
C TRP A 62 12.60 4.29 4.12
N GLY A 63 11.48 3.64 4.43
CA GLY A 63 10.72 3.86 5.66
C GLY A 63 11.56 3.60 6.90
N PHE A 64 12.35 2.53 6.92
CA PHE A 64 13.23 2.22 8.04
C PHE A 64 14.35 3.26 8.20
N ALA A 65 14.98 3.68 7.11
CA ALA A 65 16.02 4.71 7.11
C ALA A 65 15.51 6.10 7.49
N PHE A 66 14.25 6.39 7.21
CA PHE A 66 13.60 7.63 7.64
C PHE A 66 13.20 7.57 9.11
N ALA A 67 12.50 6.52 9.52
CA ALA A 67 12.05 6.35 10.89
C ALA A 67 13.22 6.27 11.88
N SER A 68 14.36 5.68 11.48
CA SER A 68 15.56 5.60 12.32
C SER A 68 16.24 6.94 12.59
N LYS A 69 15.95 7.98 11.79
CA LYS A 69 16.43 9.35 12.05
C LYS A 69 15.61 10.08 13.11
N PHE A 70 14.35 9.69 13.29
CA PHE A 70 13.40 10.41 14.16
C PHE A 70 13.02 9.64 15.42
N ALA A 71 13.22 8.32 15.48
CA ALA A 71 12.88 7.51 16.64
C ALA A 71 13.75 6.26 16.76
N GLN A 72 13.87 5.73 17.98
CA GLN A 72 14.53 4.45 18.22
C GLN A 72 13.68 3.29 17.65
N PRO A 73 14.32 2.25 17.09
CA PRO A 73 13.63 1.03 16.69
C PRO A 73 12.79 0.48 17.85
N ALA A 74 11.59 -0.02 17.54
CA ALA A 74 10.60 -0.55 18.50
C ALA A 74 9.82 0.48 19.36
N THR A 75 9.95 1.78 19.11
CA THR A 75 9.05 2.77 19.75
C THR A 75 7.77 2.97 18.92
N PHE A 76 6.62 3.24 19.55
CA PHE A 76 5.37 3.57 18.83
C PHE A 76 5.56 4.68 17.78
N LYS A 77 6.35 5.71 18.11
CA LYS A 77 6.70 6.81 17.20
C LYS A 77 7.41 6.32 15.93
N PHE A 78 8.30 5.32 16.05
CA PHE A 78 8.99 4.72 14.89
C PHE A 78 8.00 4.07 13.93
N GLY A 79 7.03 3.31 14.46
CA GLY A 79 5.98 2.70 13.65
C GLY A 79 5.12 3.72 12.91
N VAL A 80 4.80 4.84 13.55
CA VAL A 80 4.05 5.94 12.93
C VAL A 80 4.85 6.58 11.79
N PHE A 81 6.09 7.02 12.03
CA PHE A 81 6.92 7.65 10.99
C PHE A 81 7.24 6.70 9.84
N PHE A 82 7.46 5.41 10.13
CA PHE A 82 7.65 4.39 9.12
C PHE A 82 6.44 4.27 8.21
N ASN A 83 5.24 4.12 8.80
CA ASN A 83 4.01 3.95 8.03
C ASN A 83 3.61 5.20 7.25
N ILE A 84 3.89 6.41 7.78
CA ILE A 84 3.63 7.67 7.07
C ILE A 84 4.40 7.69 5.75
N LEU A 85 5.70 7.43 5.78
CA LEU A 85 6.53 7.48 4.56
C LEU A 85 6.17 6.35 3.60
N VAL A 86 6.02 5.12 4.11
CA VAL A 86 5.72 3.95 3.29
C VAL A 86 4.36 4.10 2.62
N ALA A 87 3.32 4.49 3.36
CA ALA A 87 1.99 4.73 2.81
C ALA A 87 2.00 5.89 1.82
N ALA A 88 2.80 6.94 2.04
CA ALA A 88 2.87 8.08 1.13
C ALA A 88 3.45 7.67 -0.22
N VAL A 89 4.64 7.06 -0.22
CA VAL A 89 5.29 6.61 -1.46
C VAL A 89 4.43 5.60 -2.19
N PHE A 90 3.86 4.64 -1.46
CA PHE A 90 2.99 3.63 -2.03
C PHE A 90 1.74 4.24 -2.67
N THR A 91 1.06 5.15 -1.96
CA THR A 91 -0.16 5.78 -2.46
C THR A 91 0.14 6.64 -3.68
N ILE A 92 1.23 7.43 -3.68
CA ILE A 92 1.61 8.25 -4.83
C ILE A 92 1.75 7.39 -6.08
N ILE A 93 2.49 6.28 -5.99
CA ILE A 93 2.75 5.42 -7.14
C ILE A 93 1.45 4.73 -7.59
N LEU A 94 0.70 4.16 -6.64
CA LEU A 94 -0.54 3.46 -6.96
C LEU A 94 -1.58 4.41 -7.58
N ASP A 95 -1.76 5.58 -7.01
CA ASP A 95 -2.73 6.59 -7.45
C ASP A 95 -2.39 7.11 -8.86
N ILE A 96 -1.12 7.42 -9.14
CA ILE A 96 -0.68 7.83 -10.48
C ILE A 96 -0.94 6.71 -11.50
N VAL A 97 -0.60 5.46 -11.20
CA VAL A 97 -0.78 4.36 -12.14
C VAL A 97 -2.27 4.08 -12.37
N MET A 98 -3.07 4.03 -11.30
CA MET A 98 -4.51 3.78 -11.40
C MET A 98 -5.23 4.92 -12.12
N ALA A 99 -4.88 6.18 -11.84
CA ALA A 99 -5.42 7.33 -12.55
C ALA A 99 -5.01 7.32 -14.02
N ALA A 100 -3.77 6.96 -14.35
CA ALA A 100 -3.32 6.84 -15.74
C ALA A 100 -4.09 5.74 -16.49
N VAL A 101 -4.25 4.56 -15.89
CA VAL A 101 -5.00 3.46 -16.52
C VAL A 101 -6.48 3.81 -16.65
N GLY A 102 -7.12 4.32 -15.59
CA GLY A 102 -8.54 4.66 -15.60
C GLY A 102 -8.87 5.81 -16.57
N VAL A 103 -8.08 6.89 -16.53
CA VAL A 103 -8.38 8.13 -17.25
C VAL A 103 -7.82 8.13 -18.67
N LEU A 104 -6.54 7.77 -18.85
CA LEU A 104 -5.87 7.87 -20.15
C LEU A 104 -6.10 6.62 -21.02
N ILE A 105 -6.06 5.43 -20.43
CA ILE A 105 -6.15 4.17 -21.18
C ILE A 105 -7.60 3.72 -21.38
N ILE A 106 -8.41 3.70 -20.32
CA ILE A 106 -9.78 3.17 -20.38
C ILE A 106 -10.77 4.24 -20.87
N ALA A 107 -10.73 5.44 -20.27
CA ALA A 107 -11.69 6.49 -20.58
C ALA A 107 -11.24 7.42 -21.73
N HIS A 108 -10.01 7.25 -22.23
CA HIS A 108 -9.39 8.06 -23.28
C HIS A 108 -9.55 9.58 -23.07
N GLN A 109 -9.51 10.02 -21.81
CA GLN A 109 -9.68 11.41 -21.43
C GLN A 109 -8.37 12.20 -21.56
N PRO A 110 -8.46 13.53 -21.70
CA PRO A 110 -7.27 14.37 -21.80
C PRO A 110 -6.44 14.36 -20.51
N PHE A 111 -5.13 14.59 -20.66
CA PHE A 111 -4.15 14.54 -19.56
C PHE A 111 -4.51 15.44 -18.37
N ILE A 112 -5.19 16.55 -18.61
CA ILE A 112 -5.62 17.45 -17.53
C ILE A 112 -6.61 16.79 -16.56
N VAL A 113 -7.50 15.93 -17.06
CA VAL A 113 -8.45 15.17 -16.24
C VAL A 113 -7.71 14.15 -15.37
N PHE A 114 -6.62 13.58 -15.89
CA PHE A 114 -5.77 12.66 -15.13
C PHE A 114 -5.13 13.38 -13.93
N VAL A 115 -4.59 14.58 -14.13
CA VAL A 115 -3.97 15.36 -13.04
C VAL A 115 -4.98 15.70 -11.95
N PHE A 116 -6.18 16.14 -12.32
CA PHE A 116 -7.23 16.44 -11.36
C PHE A 116 -7.76 15.18 -10.65
N ALA A 117 -7.88 14.06 -11.36
CA ALA A 117 -8.29 12.79 -10.78
C ALA A 117 -7.28 12.34 -9.71
N ALA A 118 -5.99 12.26 -10.05
CA ALA A 118 -4.93 11.86 -9.12
C ALA A 118 -4.87 12.78 -7.90
N LEU A 119 -4.84 14.11 -8.10
CA LEU A 119 -4.79 15.05 -6.97
C LEU A 119 -6.04 14.98 -6.07
N GLY A 120 -7.21 14.71 -6.67
CA GLY A 120 -8.48 14.59 -5.93
C GLY A 120 -8.60 13.31 -5.10
N THR A 121 -8.03 12.20 -5.57
CA THR A 121 -8.06 10.90 -4.86
C THR A 121 -6.88 10.68 -3.94
N PHE A 122 -5.78 11.42 -4.12
CA PHE A 122 -4.55 11.24 -3.36
C PHE A 122 -4.75 11.29 -1.84
N ILE A 123 -5.35 12.36 -1.30
CA ILE A 123 -5.49 12.54 0.16
C ILE A 123 -6.39 11.45 0.77
N PRO A 124 -7.61 11.18 0.27
CA PRO A 124 -8.47 10.12 0.79
C PRO A 124 -7.83 8.73 0.72
N CYS A 125 -7.18 8.40 -0.40
CA CYS A 125 -6.53 7.11 -0.59
C CYS A 125 -5.29 6.97 0.32
N TYR A 126 -4.53 8.05 0.52
CA TYR A 126 -3.36 8.05 1.40
C TYR A 126 -3.73 7.79 2.85
N VAL A 127 -4.72 8.53 3.37
CA VAL A 127 -5.21 8.34 4.75
C VAL A 127 -5.74 6.93 4.93
N THR A 128 -6.47 6.41 3.95
CA THR A 128 -6.99 5.04 3.96
C THR A 128 -5.87 4.01 3.98
N ALA A 129 -4.90 4.11 3.06
CA ALA A 129 -3.76 3.21 2.99
C ALA A 129 -2.94 3.24 4.29
N PHE A 130 -2.77 4.42 4.89
CA PHE A 130 -2.10 4.57 6.17
C PHE A 130 -2.83 3.85 7.31
N ILE A 131 -4.14 4.03 7.44
CA ILE A 131 -4.96 3.37 8.47
C ILE A 131 -4.92 1.85 8.29
N VAL A 132 -5.13 1.37 7.06
CA VAL A 132 -5.11 -0.06 6.75
C VAL A 132 -3.72 -0.65 7.02
N ALA A 133 -2.65 0.00 6.58
CA ALA A 133 -1.30 -0.45 6.89
C ALA A 133 -1.06 -0.49 8.41
N PHE A 134 -1.48 0.54 9.15
CA PHE A 134 -1.29 0.59 10.60
C PHE A 134 -1.99 -0.57 11.32
N ILE A 135 -3.22 -0.92 10.91
CA ILE A 135 -4.00 -2.00 11.51
C ILE A 135 -3.52 -3.38 11.03
N CYS A 136 -3.28 -3.53 9.73
CA CYS A 136 -3.02 -4.83 9.10
C CYS A 136 -1.54 -5.24 9.13
N ASN A 137 -0.59 -4.34 9.40
CA ASN A 137 0.84 -4.68 9.44
C ASN A 137 1.18 -5.72 10.52
N VAL A 138 0.61 -5.60 11.72
CA VAL A 138 0.85 -6.55 12.83
C VAL A 138 0.28 -7.95 12.52
N PRO A 139 -0.98 -8.11 12.09
CA PRO A 139 -1.50 -9.43 11.73
C PRO A 139 -0.86 -9.99 10.46
N ALA A 140 -0.54 -9.18 9.45
CA ALA A 140 0.14 -9.64 8.24
C ALA A 140 1.54 -10.19 8.55
N ASP A 141 2.29 -9.55 9.46
CA ASP A 141 3.61 -10.03 9.88
C ASP A 141 3.50 -11.36 10.65
N LYS A 142 2.48 -11.53 11.50
CA LYS A 142 2.24 -12.81 12.21
C LYS A 142 1.85 -13.93 11.24
N LEU A 143 0.97 -13.65 10.28
CA LEU A 143 0.46 -14.64 9.34
C LEU A 143 1.52 -15.05 8.31
N SER A 144 2.29 -14.09 7.80
CA SER A 144 3.39 -14.37 6.87
C SER A 144 4.48 -15.22 7.52
N ARG A 145 4.83 -14.97 8.79
CA ARG A 145 5.79 -15.80 9.54
C ARG A 145 5.27 -17.21 9.79
N ALA A 146 3.98 -17.36 10.10
CA ALA A 146 3.34 -18.68 10.26
C ALA A 146 3.36 -19.49 8.96
N ILE A 147 3.14 -18.85 7.81
CA ILE A 147 3.16 -19.51 6.48
C ILE A 147 4.60 -19.85 6.06
N CYS A 148 5.56 -18.94 6.30
CA CYS A 148 6.95 -19.15 5.93
C CYS A 148 7.74 -20.04 6.89
N HIS A 149 7.16 -20.47 8.01
CA HIS A 149 7.83 -21.26 9.05
C HIS A 149 9.14 -20.62 9.54
N GLU A 150 9.22 -19.28 9.54
CA GLU A 150 10.38 -18.53 10.05
C GLU A 150 10.08 -18.06 11.49
N PRO A 151 11.01 -18.25 12.45
CA PRO A 151 10.76 -17.90 13.85
C PRO A 151 10.50 -16.40 14.02
N ALA A 152 9.68 -16.05 15.00
CA ALA A 152 9.40 -14.66 15.30
C ALA A 152 10.66 -13.96 15.80
N ASP A 153 11.02 -12.82 15.18
CA ASP A 153 12.11 -11.87 15.52
C ASP A 153 12.07 -11.36 17.00
N TYR A 154 11.24 -11.92 17.89
CA TYR A 154 11.18 -11.64 19.34
C TYR A 154 11.83 -12.75 20.20
N GLU A 155 12.30 -13.88 19.63
CA GLU A 155 12.91 -14.98 20.40
C GLU A 155 14.44 -14.91 20.54
N HIS A 156 15.09 -13.88 20.02
CA HIS A 156 16.51 -13.65 20.25
C HIS A 156 16.74 -12.30 20.94
N LYS A 157 16.59 -12.36 22.27
CA LYS A 157 17.24 -11.58 23.35
C LYS A 157 17.56 -10.11 23.08
#